data_AF-A0A1W7MA89-F1
#
_entry.id   AF-A0A1W7MA89-F1
#
_cell.length_a   1.000
_cell.length_b   1.000
_cell.length_c   1.000
_cell.angle_alpha   90.00
_cell.angle_beta   90.00
_cell.angle_gamma   90.00
#
_symmetry.space_group_name_H-M   'P 1'
#
loop_
_entity.id
_entity.type
_entity.pdbx_description
1 polymer ?
#
loop_
_entity_poly.entity_id
_entity_poly.type
_entity_poly.pdbx_seq_one_letter_code
_entity_poly.pdbx_strand_id
1 'polypeptide(L)' 'MPATAKELGVFNRFDPIANIFGAARYLRQMLDRFGVVHLAVAAYNAGPGAVERAGGIPRNGETPEYVRNVLQSWKF' A
#
# COMPACT_ATOMS: atom_id res chain seq x y z
N MET A 1 -4.37 8.96 4.01
CA MET A 1 -5.77 9.10 3.55
C MET A 1 -6.74 8.74 4.69
N PRO A 2 -7.63 9.64 5.12
CA PRO A 2 -8.62 9.37 6.19
C PRO A 2 -9.65 8.29 5.85
N ALA A 3 -10.01 8.14 4.58
CA ALA A 3 -10.95 7.12 4.11
C ALA A 3 -10.40 5.68 4.33
N THR A 4 -9.12 5.47 4.01
CA THR A 4 -8.41 4.20 4.22
C THR A 4 -8.36 3.79 5.70
N ALA A 5 -8.23 4.75 6.62
CA ALA A 5 -8.16 4.45 8.06
C ALA A 5 -9.48 3.87 8.61
N LYS A 6 -10.63 4.37 8.14
CA LYS A 6 -11.95 3.94 8.61
C LYS A 6 -12.32 2.55 8.09
N GLU A 7 -11.96 2.24 6.84
CA GLU A 7 -12.15 0.90 6.23
C GLU A 7 -11.22 -0.17 6.84
N LEU A 8 -10.08 0.23 7.38
CA LEU A 8 -9.13 -0.66 8.04
C LEU A 8 -9.38 -0.82 9.56
N GLY A 9 -10.41 -0.19 10.12
CA GLY A 9 -10.69 -0.23 11.55
C GLY A 9 -9.67 0.52 12.42
N VAL A 10 -8.92 1.45 11.83
CA VAL A 10 -7.94 2.29 12.55
C VAL A 10 -8.67 3.54 13.06
N PHE A 11 -9.25 3.42 14.26
CA PHE A 11 -9.99 4.50 14.92
C PHE A 11 -9.07 5.57 15.53
N ASN A 12 -7.82 5.22 15.85
CA ASN A 12 -6.77 6.15 16.23
C ASN A 12 -5.48 5.82 15.46
N ARG A 13 -5.13 6.67 14.47
CA ARG A 13 -3.92 6.49 13.67
C ARG A 13 -2.61 6.69 14.45
N PHE A 14 -2.69 7.29 15.64
CA PHE A 14 -1.55 7.55 16.52
C PHE A 14 -1.34 6.42 17.54
N ASP A 15 -2.24 5.43 17.60
CA ASP A 15 -1.97 4.18 18.31
C ASP A 15 -1.02 3.34 17.43
N PRO A 16 0.22 3.08 17.88
CA PRO A 16 1.20 2.38 17.06
C PRO A 16 0.81 0.93 16.77
N ILE A 17 0.11 0.27 17.70
CA ILE A 17 -0.32 -1.12 17.54
C ILE A 17 -1.48 -1.19 16.55
N ALA A 18 -2.50 -0.36 16.70
CA ALA A 18 -3.61 -0.31 15.75
C ALA A 18 -3.12 0.10 14.35
N ASN A 19 -2.17 1.03 14.27
CA ASN A 19 -1.60 1.47 13.00
C ASN A 19 -0.86 0.34 12.27
N ILE A 20 0.05 -0.37 12.96
CA ILE A 20 0.84 -1.43 12.31
C ILE A 20 -0.03 -2.61 11.85
N PHE A 21 -1.05 -2.99 12.64
CA PHE A 21 -1.99 -4.04 12.24
C PHE A 21 -2.89 -3.59 11.09
N GLY A 22 -3.38 -2.35 11.10
CA GLY A 22 -4.17 -1.80 9.99
C GLY A 22 -3.37 -1.75 8.68
N ALA A 23 -2.13 -1.28 8.75
CA ALA A 23 -1.20 -1.25 7.63
C ALA A 23 -0.93 -2.66 7.07
N ALA A 24 -0.61 -3.62 7.94
CA ALA A 24 -0.36 -5.00 7.53
C ALA A 24 -1.58 -5.65 6.86
N ARG A 25 -2.79 -5.44 7.42
CA ARG A 25 -4.04 -5.92 6.82
C ARG A 25 -4.29 -5.31 5.44
N TYR A 26 -4.06 -4.01 5.28
CA TYR A 26 -4.23 -3.36 3.99
C TYR A 26 -3.23 -3.86 2.94
N LEU A 27 -1.95 -4.03 3.34
CA LEU A 27 -0.94 -4.59 2.45
C LEU A 27 -1.28 -6.02 2.03
N ARG A 28 -1.81 -6.84 2.94
CA ARG A 28 -2.32 -8.20 2.61
C ARG A 28 -3.43 -8.14 1.56
N GLN A 29 -4.41 -7.24 1.71
CA GLN A 29 -5.47 -7.06 0.71
C GLN A 29 -4.92 -6.68 -0.67
N MET A 30 -3.88 -5.83 -0.71
CA MET A 30 -3.24 -5.47 -1.98
C MET A 30 -2.47 -6.66 -2.59
N LEU A 31 -1.83 -7.49 -1.76
CA LEU A 31 -1.20 -8.73 -2.22
C LEU A 31 -2.23 -9.72 -2.76
N ASP A 32 -3.37 -9.89 -2.09
CA ASP A 32 -4.47 -10.74 -2.55
C ASP A 32 -5.04 -10.25 -3.89
N ARG A 33 -5.19 -8.93 -4.06
CA ARG A 33 -5.76 -8.33 -5.28
C ARG A 33 -4.83 -8.38 -6.49
N PHE A 34 -3.54 -8.12 -6.29
CA PHE A 34 -2.60 -7.95 -7.40
C PHE A 34 -1.64 -9.13 -7.61
N GLY A 35 -1.55 -10.06 -6.67
CA GLY A 35 -0.79 -11.31 -6.79
C GLY A 35 0.75 -11.17 -6.80
N VAL A 36 1.28 -10.00 -7.10
CA VAL A 36 2.72 -9.72 -7.13
C VAL A 36 3.08 -8.53 -6.26
N VAL A 37 4.22 -8.67 -5.56
CA VAL A 37 4.65 -7.75 -4.50
C VAL A 37 4.75 -6.30 -4.96
N HIS A 38 5.38 -6.04 -6.11
CA HIS A 38 5.63 -4.67 -6.57
C HIS A 38 4.32 -3.92 -6.90
N LEU A 39 3.29 -4.62 -7.41
CA LEU A 39 1.97 -4.03 -7.65
C LEU A 39 1.20 -3.82 -6.35
N ALA A 40 1.34 -4.73 -5.38
CA ALA A 40 0.73 -4.56 -4.07
C ALA A 40 1.29 -3.35 -3.32
N VAL A 41 2.62 -3.15 -3.35
CA VAL A 41 3.28 -1.97 -2.78
C VAL A 41 2.86 -0.69 -3.52
N ALA A 42 2.76 -0.73 -4.85
CA ALA A 42 2.26 0.40 -5.63
C ALA A 42 0.81 0.76 -5.26
N ALA A 43 -0.06 -0.25 -5.09
CA ALA A 43 -1.47 -0.04 -4.73
C ALA A 43 -1.65 0.43 -3.28
N TYR A 44 -0.78 -0.01 -2.37
CA TYR A 44 -0.75 0.48 -1.00
C TYR A 44 -0.48 1.99 -0.95
N ASN A 45 0.40 2.48 -1.82
CA ASN A 45 0.82 3.86 -1.91
C ASN A 45 -0.15 4.75 -2.73
N ALA A 46 -0.41 4.37 -3.99
CA ALA A 46 -1.20 5.17 -4.94
C ALA A 46 -2.71 4.88 -4.91
N GLY A 47 -3.11 3.80 -4.23
CA GLY A 47 -4.46 3.24 -4.28
C GLY A 47 -4.64 2.23 -5.41
N PRO A 48 -5.47 1.18 -5.21
CA PRO A 48 -5.67 0.10 -6.19
C PRO A 48 -6.23 0.61 -7.53
N GLY A 49 -7.16 1.57 -7.50
CA GLY A 49 -7.73 2.13 -8.72
C GLY A 49 -6.72 2.88 -9.59
N ALA A 50 -5.64 3.42 -9.01
CA ALA A 50 -4.57 4.06 -9.78
C ALA A 50 -3.73 3.00 -10.51
N VAL A 51 -3.41 1.89 -9.84
CA VAL A 51 -2.68 0.76 -10.45
C VAL A 51 -3.50 0.11 -11.55
N GLU A 52 -4.81 -0.07 -11.34
CA GLU A 52 -5.73 -0.61 -12.36
C GLU A 52 -5.82 0.29 -13.59
N ARG A 53 -6.00 1.60 -13.41
CA ARG A 53 -6.02 2.55 -14.54
C ARG A 53 -4.69 2.60 -15.30
N ALA A 54 -3.57 2.40 -14.61
CA ALA A 54 -2.25 2.40 -15.22
C ALA A 54 -1.87 1.07 -15.87
N GLY A 55 -2.57 -0.03 -15.55
CA GLY A 55 -2.17 -1.38 -15.95
C GLY A 55 -0.82 -1.82 -15.34
N GLY A 56 -0.44 -1.23 -14.20
CA GLY A 56 0.89 -1.39 -13.62
C GLY A 56 1.23 -0.29 -12.61
N ILE A 57 2.52 -0.04 -12.37
CA ILE A 57 2.97 1.03 -11.47
C ILE A 57 2.63 2.41 -12.10
N PRO A 58 1.82 3.26 -11.44
CA PRO A 58 1.49 4.59 -11.96
C PRO A 58 2.73 5.48 -12.14
N ARG A 59 2.77 6.25 -13.23
CA ARG A 59 3.85 7.21 -13.52
C ARG A 59 3.54 8.61 -12.97
N ASN A 60 3.22 8.70 -11.68
CA ASN A 60 2.87 9.94 -10.98
C ASN A 60 4.07 10.62 -10.28
N GLY A 61 5.30 10.17 -10.56
CA GLY A 61 6.53 10.69 -9.96
C GLY A 61 6.89 10.05 -8.62
N GLU A 62 5.91 9.84 -7.73
CA GLU A 62 6.15 9.39 -6.36
C GLU A 62 6.10 7.85 -6.21
N THR A 63 5.09 7.19 -6.77
CA THR A 63 4.88 5.75 -6.58
C THR A 63 6.01 4.88 -7.11
N PRO A 64 6.64 5.17 -8.28
CA PRO A 64 7.79 4.38 -8.74
C PRO A 64 8.97 4.42 -7.77
N GLU A 65 9.21 5.57 -7.14
CA GLU A 65 10.27 5.74 -6.16
C GLU A 65 9.91 5.04 -4.85
N TYR A 66 8.66 5.17 -4.39
CA TYR A 66 8.17 4.45 -3.21
C TYR A 66 8.36 2.94 -3.33
N VAL A 67 7.95 2.35 -4.46
CA VAL A 67 8.13 0.91 -4.72
C VAL A 67 9.61 0.52 -4.68
N ARG A 68 10.48 1.30 -5.32
CA ARG A 68 11.93 1.06 -5.32
C ARG A 68 12.49 1.05 -3.90
N ASN A 69 12.14 2.06 -3.09
CA ASN A 69 12.67 2.22 -1.73
C ASN A 69 12.22 1.07 -0.80
N VAL A 70 10.96 0.64 -0.90
CA VAL A 70 10.45 -0.50 -0.13
C VAL A 70 11.17 -1.79 -0.52
N LEU A 71 11.31 -2.07 -1.82
CA LEU A 71 11.95 -3.30 -2.29
C LEU A 71 13.45 -3.34 -1.97
N GLN A 72 14.13 -2.19 -1.94
CA GLN A 72 15.53 -2.11 -1.51
C GLN A 72 15.72 -2.32 -0.01
N SER A 73 14.74 -1.91 0.79
CA SER A 73 14.74 -2.08 2.25
C SER A 73 14.35 -3.49 2.68
N TRP A 74 13.64 -4.22 1.80
CA TRP A 74 13.25 -5.61 2.03
C TRP A 74 14.43 -6.54 1.75
N LYS A 75 15.23 -6.81 2.79
CA LYS A 75 16.29 -7.81 2.78
C LYS A 75 15.79 -9.12 3.40
N PHE A 76 16.18 -10.25 2.80
CA PHE A 76 16.04 -11.58 3.40
C PHE A 76 17.15 -11.82 4.42
#